data_AF-A0A0F8ZE62-F1
#
_entry.id   AF-A0A0F8ZE62-F1
#
_cell.length_a   1.000
_cell.length_b   1.000
_cell.length_c   1.000
_cell.angle_alpha   90.00
_cell.angle_beta   90.00
_cell.angle_gamma   90.00
#
_symmetry.space_group_name_H-M   'P 1'
#
loop_
_entity.id
_entity.type
_entity.pdbx_description
1 polymer ?
#
loop_
_entity_poly.entity_id
_entity_poly.type
_entity_poly.pdbx_seq_one_letter_code
_entity_poly.pdbx_strand_id
1 'polypeptide(L)'
;MRKKRVYTEKIHAQRLLGMLKRKEPCGWCPAQRGYGRFKKAGNPRELWVFSADSHPCKVCRTFINITHSCPCRKLPKGEAIKRTWIALEKKGYLK
;
A
#
# COMPACT_ATOMS: atom_id res chain seq x y z
N MET A 1 -23.66 -6.01 -17.43
CA MET A 1 -22.17 -6.10 -17.38
C MET A 1 -21.63 -5.35 -16.15
N ARG A 2 -20.87 -6.00 -15.26
CA ARG A 2 -20.25 -5.33 -14.10
C ARG A 2 -19.15 -4.39 -14.60
N LYS A 3 -19.32 -3.06 -14.45
CA LYS A 3 -18.26 -2.06 -14.72
C LYS A 3 -16.97 -2.47 -13.97
N LYS A 4 -15.87 -2.70 -14.69
CA LYS A 4 -14.53 -2.88 -14.08
C LYS A 4 -14.22 -1.59 -13.31
N ARG A 5 -14.13 -1.66 -11.98
CA ARG A 5 -13.72 -0.52 -11.16
C ARG A 5 -12.27 -0.18 -11.51
N VAL A 6 -12.06 0.96 -12.16
CA VAL A 6 -10.72 1.51 -12.43
C VAL A 6 -10.02 1.75 -11.10
N TYR A 7 -8.77 1.33 -10.97
CA TYR A 7 -7.99 1.57 -9.76
C TYR A 7 -7.47 3.01 -9.75
N THR A 8 -8.01 3.84 -8.86
CA THR A 8 -7.64 5.26 -8.73
C THR A 8 -6.87 5.52 -7.43
N GLU A 9 -6.21 6.69 -7.34
CA GLU A 9 -5.56 7.14 -6.10
C GLU A 9 -6.54 7.16 -4.91
N LYS A 10 -7.78 7.62 -5.13
CA LYS A 10 -8.83 7.62 -4.09
C LYS A 10 -9.15 6.21 -3.59
N ILE A 11 -9.27 5.23 -4.48
CA ILE A 11 -9.50 3.83 -4.09
C ILE A 11 -8.28 3.27 -3.36
N HIS A 12 -7.07 3.63 -3.79
CA HIS A 12 -5.84 3.26 -3.11
C HIS A 12 -5.83 3.81 -1.67
N ALA A 13 -6.10 5.11 -1.49
CA ALA A 13 -6.17 5.77 -0.19
C ALA A 13 -7.20 5.11 0.73
N GLN A 14 -8.40 4.79 0.23
CA GLN A 14 -9.41 4.07 1.02
C GLN A 14 -8.94 2.70 1.50
N ARG A 15 -8.24 1.93 0.64
CA ARG A 15 -7.68 0.64 1.03
C ARG A 15 -6.52 0.79 2.00
N LEU A 16 -5.72 1.85 1.83
CA LEU A 16 -4.62 2.20 2.72
C LEU A 16 -5.16 2.49 4.13
N LEU A 17 -6.23 3.26 4.26
CA LEU A 17 -6.92 3.50 5.54
C LEU A 17 -7.40 2.18 6.18
N GLY A 18 -8.04 1.32 5.40
CA GLY A 18 -8.49 0.02 5.88
C GLY A 18 -7.33 -0.91 6.30
N MET A 19 -6.15 -0.75 5.70
CA MET A 19 -4.92 -1.45 6.10
C MET A 19 -4.34 -0.87 7.40
N LEU A 20 -4.25 0.46 7.53
CA LEU A 20 -3.67 1.14 8.68
C LEU A 20 -4.43 0.88 9.99
N LYS A 21 -5.73 0.59 9.91
CA LYS A 21 -6.57 0.25 11.06
C LYS A 21 -6.42 -1.20 11.56
N ARG A 22 -5.63 -2.04 10.89
CA ARG A 22 -5.43 -3.45 11.28
C ARG A 22 -4.38 -3.57 12.39
N LYS A 23 -4.43 -4.70 13.12
CA LYS A 23 -3.44 -5.04 14.16
C LYS A 23 -2.00 -5.08 13.61
N GLU A 24 -1.82 -5.51 12.36
CA GLU A 24 -0.52 -5.50 11.67
C GLU A 24 -0.63 -4.88 10.27
N PRO A 25 -0.59 -3.53 10.13
CA PRO A 25 -0.77 -2.86 8.84
C PRO A 25 0.27 -3.27 7.80
N CYS A 26 1.53 -3.40 8.22
CA CYS A 26 2.63 -3.86 7.37
C CYS A 26 2.55 -5.37 7.04
N GLY A 27 1.49 -6.09 7.39
CA GLY A 27 1.21 -7.41 6.82
C GLY A 27 0.43 -7.34 5.50
N TRP A 28 -0.06 -6.16 5.13
CA TRP A 28 -1.02 -6.01 4.03
C TRP A 28 -0.50 -5.04 2.97
N CYS A 29 -1.07 -5.12 1.77
CA CYS A 29 -0.82 -4.18 0.68
C CYS A 29 -2.15 -3.70 0.10
N PRO A 30 -2.39 -2.38 0.00
CA PRO A 30 -3.64 -1.83 -0.55
C PRO A 30 -3.84 -2.20 -2.03
N ALA A 31 -2.73 -2.42 -2.75
CA ALA A 31 -2.74 -2.82 -4.15
C ALA A 31 -2.87 -4.34 -4.35
N GLN A 32 -2.94 -5.17 -3.29
CA GLN A 32 -2.94 -6.65 -3.36
C GLN A 32 -3.89 -7.21 -4.44
N ARG A 33 -5.11 -6.66 -4.54
CA ARG A 33 -6.12 -7.10 -5.52
C ARG A 33 -5.71 -6.85 -6.99
N GLY A 34 -4.79 -5.92 -7.25
CA GLY A 34 -4.31 -5.53 -8.58
C GLY A 34 -3.10 -6.33 -9.08
N TYR A 35 -2.45 -7.14 -8.24
CA TYR A 35 -1.23 -7.87 -8.63
C TYR A 35 -1.47 -9.14 -9.49
N GLY A 36 -2.68 -9.34 -10.04
CA GLY A 36 -2.94 -10.40 -11.01
C GLY A 36 -2.50 -11.79 -10.54
N ARG A 37 -1.57 -12.43 -11.26
CA ARG A 37 -1.01 -13.77 -10.95
C ARG A 37 -0.33 -13.86 -9.57
N PHE A 38 0.21 -12.76 -9.07
CA PHE A 38 0.85 -12.71 -7.75
C PHE A 38 -0.15 -12.57 -6.60
N LYS A 39 -1.46 -12.51 -6.90
CA LYS A 39 -2.53 -12.66 -5.92
C LYS A 39 -2.50 -14.04 -5.25
N LYS A 40 -1.93 -15.06 -5.93
CA LYS A 40 -1.80 -16.44 -5.43
C LYS A 40 -0.87 -16.60 -4.22
N ALA A 41 0.05 -15.65 -3.99
CA ALA A 41 0.88 -15.66 -2.78
C ALA A 41 0.04 -15.42 -1.50
N GLY A 42 -1.23 -14.98 -1.61
CA GLY A 42 -2.17 -14.89 -0.48
C GLY A 42 -1.86 -13.79 0.55
N ASN A 43 -0.58 -13.49 0.77
CA ASN A 43 -0.03 -12.61 1.77
C ASN A 43 0.93 -11.59 1.12
N PRO A 44 0.69 -10.28 1.29
CA PRO A 44 1.60 -9.24 0.86
C PRO A 44 3.03 -9.37 1.42
N ARG A 45 3.22 -10.01 2.58
CA ARG A 45 4.56 -10.37 3.07
C ARG A 45 5.31 -11.26 2.09
N GLU A 46 4.66 -12.29 1.54
CA GLU A 46 5.28 -13.19 0.58
C GLU A 46 5.65 -12.45 -0.70
N LEU A 47 4.77 -11.58 -1.19
CA LEU A 47 5.07 -10.68 -2.30
C LEU A 47 6.37 -9.87 -2.07
N TRP A 48 6.60 -9.40 -0.84
CA TRP A 48 7.79 -8.63 -0.48
C TRP A 48 9.05 -9.47 -0.27
N VAL A 49 8.90 -10.77 0.00
CA VAL A 49 9.98 -11.74 0.16
C VAL A 49 10.41 -12.32 -1.19
N PHE A 50 9.45 -12.66 -2.06
CA PHE A 50 9.71 -13.30 -3.36
C PHE A 50 10.24 -12.36 -4.44
N SER A 51 10.25 -11.05 -4.21
CA SER A 51 10.74 -10.07 -5.19
C SER A 51 11.56 -8.99 -4.50
N ALA A 52 12.88 -9.02 -4.70
CA ALA A 52 13.75 -7.87 -4.41
C ALA A 52 13.25 -6.59 -5.12
N ASP A 53 12.56 -6.78 -6.26
CA ASP A 53 11.89 -5.76 -7.07
C ASP A 53 10.43 -5.47 -6.65
N SER A 54 10.10 -5.66 -5.38
CA SER A 54 8.79 -5.26 -4.82
C SER A 54 8.67 -3.74 -4.79
N HIS A 55 8.45 -3.16 -5.97
CA HIS A 55 8.37 -1.73 -6.14
C HIS A 55 7.06 -1.23 -5.53
N PRO A 56 7.10 -0.17 -4.71
CA PRO A 56 5.90 0.50 -4.28
C PRO A 56 5.10 0.93 -5.52
N CYS A 57 3.77 0.75 -5.49
CA CYS A 57 2.95 1.27 -6.57
C CYS A 57 3.11 2.80 -6.65
N LYS A 58 2.82 3.39 -7.83
CA LYS A 58 2.96 4.84 -8.05
C LYS A 58 2.35 5.69 -6.92
N VAL A 59 1.18 5.29 -6.42
CA VAL A 59 0.50 5.99 -5.32
C VAL A 59 1.31 5.93 -4.02
N CYS A 60 1.83 4.77 -3.63
CA CYS A 60 2.70 4.65 -2.45
C CYS A 60 3.99 5.48 -2.58
N ARG A 61 4.57 5.56 -3.79
CA ARG A 61 5.75 6.40 -4.05
C ARG A 61 5.44 7.87 -3.81
N THR A 62 4.33 8.34 -4.36
CA THR A 62 3.88 9.74 -4.23
C THR A 62 3.52 10.08 -2.78
N PHE A 63 2.97 9.16 -2.01
CA PHE A 63 2.54 9.44 -0.63
C PHE A 63 3.72 9.53 0.33
N ILE A 64 4.68 8.60 0.24
CA ILE A 64 5.73 8.44 1.27
C ILE A 64 7.11 8.87 0.73
N ASN A 65 7.16 9.37 -0.51
CA ASN A 65 8.37 9.78 -1.22
C ASN A 65 9.48 8.71 -1.21
N ILE A 66 9.09 7.44 -1.42
CA ILE A 66 10.02 6.31 -1.55
C ILE A 66 10.00 5.79 -2.98
N THR A 67 11.17 5.67 -3.60
CA THR A 67 11.31 5.35 -5.02
C THR A 67 11.54 3.86 -5.30
N HIS A 68 12.22 3.13 -4.42
CA HIS A 68 12.77 1.80 -4.74
C HIS A 68 12.29 0.64 -3.85
N SER A 69 11.49 0.87 -2.80
CA SER A 69 11.09 -0.22 -1.90
C SER A 69 9.77 0.02 -1.17
N CYS A 70 9.13 -1.04 -0.70
CA CYS A 70 7.96 -0.89 0.17
C CYS A 70 8.35 -0.11 1.45
N PRO A 71 7.60 0.94 1.85
CA PRO A 71 7.88 1.69 3.08
C PRO A 71 7.96 0.81 4.33
N CYS A 72 7.09 -0.20 4.42
CA CYS A 72 7.07 -1.18 5.52
C CYS A 72 8.31 -2.10 5.58
N ARG A 73 9.13 -2.14 4.53
CA ARG A 73 10.39 -2.91 4.48
C ARG A 73 11.61 -2.04 4.80
N LYS A 74 11.60 -0.77 4.38
CA LYS A 74 12.75 0.12 4.51
C LYS A 74 12.74 1.01 5.75
N LEU A 75 11.55 1.31 6.27
CA LEU A 75 11.39 2.12 7.48
C LEU A 75 10.96 1.24 8.66
N PRO A 76 11.26 1.64 9.91
CA PRO A 76 10.61 1.08 11.09
C PRO A 76 9.09 1.12 10.92
N LYS A 77 8.39 0.05 11.30
CA LYS A 77 6.94 -0.10 11.06
C LYS A 77 6.14 1.13 11.52
N GLY A 78 6.44 1.65 12.71
CA GLY A 78 5.78 2.83 13.27
C GLY A 78 6.02 4.09 12.42
N GLU A 79 7.21 4.26 11.87
CA GLU A 79 7.54 5.40 11.03
C GLU A 79 6.87 5.30 9.65
N ALA A 80 6.85 4.11 9.04
CA ALA A 80 6.11 3.87 7.81
C ALA A 80 4.63 4.23 7.98
N ILE A 81 4.01 3.78 9.07
CA ILE A 81 2.62 4.07 9.42
C ILE A 81 2.41 5.58 9.62
N LYS A 82 3.26 6.23 10.44
CA LYS A 82 3.17 7.67 10.73
C LYS A 82 3.24 8.53 9.45
N ARG A 83 4.24 8.28 8.60
CA ARG A 83 4.39 8.99 7.31
C ARG A 83 3.20 8.77 6.40
N THR A 84 2.63 7.56 6.40
CA THR A 84 1.43 7.25 5.63
C THR A 84 0.22 8.05 6.10
N TRP A 85 0.01 8.14 7.42
CA TRP A 85 -1.07 8.96 8.00
C TRP A 85 -0.91 10.44 7.62
N ILE A 86 0.29 11.01 7.79
CA ILE A 86 0.57 12.41 7.40
C ILE A 86 0.30 12.65 5.91
N ALA A 87 0.68 11.70 5.04
CA ALA A 87 0.45 11.83 3.60
C ALA A 87 -1.04 11.79 3.24
N LEU A 88 -1.82 10.94 3.92
CA LEU A 88 -3.28 10.88 3.77
C LEU A 88 -3.95 12.17 4.24
N GLU A 89 -3.47 12.75 5.35
CA GLU A 89 -3.94 14.03 5.89
C GLU A 89 -3.66 15.19 4.93
N LYS A 90 -2.41 15.37 4.52
CA LYS A 90 -1.98 16.44 3.59
C LYS A 90 -2.72 16.41 2.26
N LYS A 91 -3.16 15.23 1.82
CA LYS A 91 -3.93 15.04 0.59
C LYS A 91 -5.44 15.15 0.78
N GLY A 92 -5.94 15.40 2.00
CA GLY A 92 -7.36 15.54 2.30
C GLY A 92 -8.15 14.23 2.28
N TYR A 93 -7.48 13.09 2.45
CA TYR A 93 -8.14 11.78 2.57
C TYR A 93 -8.57 11.43 3.99
N LEU A 94 -8.10 12.20 4.96
CA LEU A 94 -8.55 12.19 6.34
C LEU A 94 -9.40 13.42 6.57
N LYS A 95 -10.59 13.21 7.14
CA LYS A 95 -11.47 14.25 7.63
C LYS A 95 -11.24 14.41 9.12
#